data_AF-A0A2V7HTQ1-F1
#
_entry.id   AF-A0A2V7HTQ1-F1
#
_cell.length_a   1.000
_cell.length_b   1.000
_cell.length_c   1.000
_cell.angle_alpha   90.00
_cell.angle_beta   90.00
_cell.angle_gamma   90.00
#
_symmetry.space_group_name_H-M   'P 1'
#
loop_
_entity.id
_entity.type
_entity.pdbx_description
1 polymer ?
#
loop_
_entity_poly.entity_id
_entity_poly.type
_entity_poly.pdbx_seq_one_letter_code
_entity_poly.pdbx_strand_id
1 'polypeptide(L)'
;MAVRLNPFRALRPDPKVAARVASPPYDVVSRGEAAELAKDNPLSFLHIVRSDIDLPEAVEPHDARVYLKARENLDRLVRRGALLRDPRPSLYLYRLIMDGRGQVGVVGCVHVGDYEGGVIKKHETTRPDKEDDRTRHILALDAHAEPVLLAHHGSAEIDRLTTAAMETPPLYDFTAAGGVRHTVWPVADPAPYVDAFGAVPCAYVADGHHRSASAGRAARQRRVEDPGR
;
A
#
# COMPACT_ATOMS: atom_id res chain seq x y z
N MET A 1 23.42 -1.95 -10.60
CA MET A 1 22.21 -2.33 -9.84
C MET A 1 21.24 -1.17 -9.92
N ALA A 2 19.97 -1.42 -10.18
CA ALA A 2 18.93 -0.41 -10.37
C ALA A 2 17.61 -0.88 -9.74
N VAL A 3 16.67 0.02 -9.56
CA VAL A 3 15.36 -0.27 -8.97
C VAL A 3 14.55 -1.16 -9.92
N ARG A 4 14.12 -2.33 -9.46
CA ARG A 4 13.24 -3.24 -10.20
C ARG A 4 11.79 -2.98 -9.83
N LEU A 5 11.15 -2.15 -10.63
CA LEU A 5 9.70 -1.92 -10.58
C LEU A 5 8.97 -3.09 -11.25
N ASN A 6 7.89 -3.57 -10.62
CA ASN A 6 7.08 -4.67 -11.11
C ASN A 6 5.60 -4.27 -11.09
N PRO A 7 4.85 -4.45 -12.20
CA PRO A 7 3.40 -4.33 -12.18
C PRO A 7 2.80 -5.47 -11.35
N PHE A 8 1.60 -5.23 -10.82
CA PHE A 8 0.93 -6.19 -9.93
C PHE A 8 -0.58 -6.22 -10.18
N ARG A 9 -1.22 -7.34 -9.80
CA ARG A 9 -2.67 -7.48 -9.88
C ARG A 9 -3.30 -6.87 -8.63
N ALA A 10 -3.59 -5.57 -8.67
CA ALA A 10 -4.08 -4.86 -7.50
C ALA A 10 -5.41 -5.45 -7.02
N LEU A 11 -5.57 -5.48 -5.70
CA LEU A 11 -6.88 -5.57 -5.07
C LEU A 11 -7.25 -4.15 -4.64
N ARG A 12 -8.15 -3.54 -5.39
CA ARG A 12 -8.44 -2.11 -5.29
C ARG A 12 -9.94 -1.85 -5.08
N PRO A 13 -10.35 -0.71 -4.55
CA PRO A 13 -11.77 -0.40 -4.37
C PRO A 13 -12.54 -0.38 -5.70
N ASP A 14 -13.81 -0.80 -5.67
CA ASP A 14 -14.74 -0.41 -6.74
C ASP A 14 -14.84 1.14 -6.73
N PRO A 15 -14.71 1.82 -7.89
CA PRO A 15 -14.78 3.28 -7.98
C PRO A 15 -16.01 3.89 -7.29
N LYS A 16 -17.15 3.18 -7.28
CA LYS A 16 -18.39 3.65 -6.64
C LYS A 16 -18.30 3.77 -5.13
N VAL A 17 -17.35 3.07 -4.50
CA VAL A 17 -17.20 3.05 -3.04
C VAL A 17 -15.79 3.43 -2.57
N ALA A 18 -14.90 3.84 -3.47
CA ALA A 18 -13.49 4.12 -3.16
C ALA A 18 -13.31 5.10 -1.99
N ALA A 19 -14.05 6.20 -1.98
CA ALA A 19 -14.00 7.19 -0.91
C ALA A 19 -14.45 6.63 0.47
N ARG A 20 -15.35 5.63 0.47
CA ARG A 20 -15.78 4.94 1.70
C ARG A 20 -14.80 3.86 2.15
N VAL A 21 -14.02 3.30 1.23
CA VAL A 21 -12.97 2.34 1.60
C VAL A 21 -11.76 3.05 2.18
N ALA A 22 -11.39 4.20 1.62
CA ALA A 22 -10.23 4.96 2.08
C ALA A 22 -10.26 5.24 3.60
N SER A 23 -9.09 5.13 4.24
CA SER A 23 -8.92 5.40 5.67
C SER A 23 -7.58 6.06 5.96
N PRO A 24 -7.40 6.66 7.16
CA PRO A 24 -6.09 7.00 7.67
C PRO A 24 -5.19 5.75 7.82
N PRO A 25 -3.86 5.93 7.86
CA PRO A 25 -2.91 4.90 8.26
C PRO A 25 -3.20 4.32 9.65
N TYR A 26 -2.83 3.06 9.88
CA TYR A 26 -3.11 2.36 11.14
C TYR A 26 -2.40 2.97 12.37
N ASP A 27 -1.26 3.61 12.16
CA ASP A 27 -0.33 4.11 13.18
C ASP A 27 -0.52 5.59 13.51
N VAL A 28 -1.51 6.25 12.89
CA VAL A 28 -1.90 7.64 13.21
C VAL A 28 -3.23 7.73 13.94
N VAL A 29 -3.84 6.60 14.29
CA VAL A 29 -5.10 6.52 15.04
C VAL A 29 -4.98 5.51 16.19
N SER A 30 -5.62 5.80 17.31
CA SER A 30 -5.85 4.83 18.39
C SER A 30 -6.98 3.85 18.03
N ARG A 31 -7.17 2.81 18.84
CA ARG A 31 -8.28 1.85 18.65
C ARG A 31 -9.64 2.55 18.75
N GLY A 32 -9.81 3.41 19.75
CA GLY A 32 -11.03 4.18 19.95
C GLY A 32 -11.32 5.14 18.80
N GLU A 33 -10.31 5.90 18.35
CA GLU A 33 -10.46 6.78 17.17
C GLU A 33 -10.79 5.99 15.91
N ALA A 34 -10.12 4.84 15.68
CA ALA A 34 -10.40 3.98 14.55
C ALA A 34 -11.83 3.41 14.59
N ALA A 35 -12.32 3.02 15.78
CA ALA A 35 -13.67 2.52 15.96
C ALA A 35 -14.72 3.60 15.65
N GLU A 36 -14.53 4.83 16.16
CA GLU A 36 -15.44 5.94 15.86
C GLU A 36 -15.41 6.34 14.37
N LEU A 37 -14.24 6.37 13.74
CA LEU A 37 -14.11 6.63 12.29
C LEU A 37 -14.79 5.56 11.42
N ALA A 38 -14.86 4.31 11.89
CA ALA A 38 -15.42 3.19 11.14
C ALA A 38 -16.88 2.86 11.49
N LYS A 39 -17.42 3.39 12.59
CA LYS A 39 -18.71 3.02 13.21
C LYS A 39 -19.87 2.88 12.23
N ASP A 40 -20.05 3.89 11.36
CA ASP A 40 -21.15 3.94 10.40
C ASP A 40 -20.71 3.59 8.96
N ASN A 41 -19.49 3.07 8.81
CA ASN A 41 -18.90 2.78 7.51
C ASN A 41 -18.31 1.36 7.45
N PRO A 42 -19.14 0.33 7.18
CA PRO A 42 -18.68 -1.06 7.11
C PRO A 42 -17.73 -1.35 5.95
N LEU A 43 -17.47 -0.37 5.07
CA LEU A 43 -16.51 -0.47 3.97
C LEU A 43 -15.13 0.09 4.34
N SER A 44 -15.00 0.78 5.47
CA SER A 44 -13.75 1.40 5.91
C SER A 44 -12.62 0.37 5.95
N PHE A 45 -11.48 0.73 5.37
CA PHE A 45 -10.29 -0.11 5.41
C PHE A 45 -9.71 -0.25 6.83
N LEU A 46 -10.15 0.56 7.79
CA LEU A 46 -9.84 0.39 9.22
C LEU A 46 -10.28 -0.97 9.76
N HIS A 47 -11.35 -1.57 9.24
CA HIS A 47 -11.71 -2.94 9.62
C HIS A 47 -10.61 -3.95 9.25
N ILE A 48 -9.69 -3.63 8.33
CA ILE A 48 -8.58 -4.51 7.94
C ILE A 48 -7.28 -4.11 8.65
N VAL A 49 -6.90 -2.83 8.62
CA VAL A 49 -5.62 -2.38 9.18
C VAL A 49 -5.66 -2.16 10.70
N ARG A 50 -6.87 -1.98 11.26
CA ARG A 50 -7.20 -1.86 12.69
C ARG A 50 -8.34 -2.81 13.06
N SER A 51 -8.24 -4.06 12.65
CA SER A 51 -9.23 -5.12 12.91
C SER A 51 -9.49 -5.39 14.40
N ASP A 52 -8.65 -4.87 15.30
CA ASP A 52 -8.88 -4.85 16.75
C ASP A 52 -10.19 -4.13 17.14
N ILE A 53 -10.69 -3.21 16.31
CA ILE A 53 -11.98 -2.52 16.53
C ILE A 53 -13.19 -3.46 16.39
N ASP A 54 -13.03 -4.59 15.70
CA ASP A 54 -14.11 -5.58 15.46
C ASP A 54 -14.05 -6.75 16.47
N LEU A 55 -13.29 -6.60 17.55
CA LEU A 55 -13.10 -7.60 18.61
C LEU A 55 -13.43 -7.03 19.99
N PRO A 56 -13.76 -7.88 20.99
CA PRO A 56 -14.00 -7.42 22.35
C PRO A 56 -12.82 -6.60 22.91
N GLU A 57 -13.11 -5.64 23.80
CA GLU A 57 -12.08 -4.74 24.34
C GLU A 57 -10.92 -5.50 25.02
N ALA A 58 -11.23 -6.61 25.69
CA ALA A 58 -10.26 -7.48 26.38
C ALA A 58 -9.31 -8.25 25.44
N VAL A 59 -9.47 -8.16 24.12
CA VAL A 59 -8.52 -8.76 23.18
C VAL A 59 -7.36 -7.80 22.95
N GLU A 60 -6.16 -8.26 23.29
CA GLU A 60 -4.94 -7.49 23.10
C GLU A 60 -4.67 -7.19 21.61
N PRO A 61 -4.11 -6.02 21.25
CA PRO A 61 -3.88 -5.62 19.87
C PRO A 61 -3.02 -6.57 19.02
N HIS A 62 -2.18 -7.38 19.65
CA HIS A 62 -1.29 -8.34 18.97
C HIS A 62 -1.76 -9.81 19.10
N ASP A 63 -2.98 -10.04 19.59
CA ASP A 63 -3.59 -11.37 19.65
C ASP A 63 -3.76 -11.96 18.23
N ALA A 64 -3.59 -13.28 18.08
CA ALA A 64 -3.79 -13.97 16.80
C ALA A 64 -5.18 -13.70 16.18
N ARG A 65 -6.20 -13.51 17.01
CA ARG A 65 -7.58 -13.18 16.58
C ARG A 65 -7.65 -11.88 15.80
N VAL A 66 -6.79 -10.91 16.06
CA VAL A 66 -6.74 -9.63 15.33
C VAL A 66 -6.41 -9.88 13.86
N TYR A 67 -5.35 -10.64 13.57
CA TYR A 67 -4.95 -10.93 12.20
C TYR A 67 -5.95 -11.84 11.46
N LEU A 68 -6.58 -12.79 12.16
CA LEU A 68 -7.66 -13.59 11.61
C LEU A 68 -8.87 -12.73 11.23
N LYS A 69 -9.22 -11.77 12.10
CA LYS A 69 -10.30 -10.81 11.84
C LYS A 69 -9.96 -9.90 10.65
N ALA A 70 -8.71 -9.43 10.53
CA ALA A 70 -8.27 -8.67 9.35
C ALA A 70 -8.49 -9.44 8.04
N ARG A 71 -8.13 -10.73 7.99
CA ARG A 71 -8.36 -11.61 6.84
C ARG A 71 -9.86 -11.75 6.55
N GLU A 72 -10.67 -12.07 7.56
CA GLU A 72 -12.12 -12.21 7.42
C GLU A 72 -12.76 -10.94 6.83
N ASN A 73 -12.31 -9.77 7.31
CA ASN A 73 -12.78 -8.47 6.87
C ASN A 73 -12.35 -8.16 5.44
N LEU A 74 -11.11 -8.48 5.06
CA LEU A 74 -10.64 -8.37 3.68
C LEU A 74 -11.49 -9.22 2.74
N ASP A 75 -11.67 -10.50 3.06
CA ASP A 75 -12.45 -11.41 2.23
C ASP A 75 -13.93 -10.99 2.15
N ARG A 76 -14.47 -10.39 3.22
CA ARG A 76 -15.82 -9.79 3.20
C ARG A 76 -15.92 -8.65 2.20
N LEU A 77 -14.96 -7.74 2.15
CA LEU A 77 -14.98 -6.63 1.18
C LEU A 77 -14.86 -7.14 -0.26
N VAL A 78 -14.05 -8.18 -0.50
CA VAL A 78 -13.96 -8.84 -1.80
C VAL A 78 -15.29 -9.49 -2.18
N ARG A 79 -15.88 -10.31 -1.30
CA ARG A 79 -17.16 -10.99 -1.56
C ARG A 79 -18.31 -10.02 -1.84
N ARG A 80 -18.29 -8.84 -1.20
CA ARG A 80 -19.31 -7.79 -1.40
C ARG A 80 -19.06 -6.94 -2.66
N GLY A 81 -18.00 -7.20 -3.41
CA GLY A 81 -17.64 -6.40 -4.59
C GLY A 81 -17.12 -5.00 -4.26
N ALA A 82 -16.81 -4.71 -2.99
CA ALA A 82 -16.23 -3.43 -2.59
C ALA A 82 -14.74 -3.34 -2.96
N LEU A 83 -14.06 -4.49 -3.04
CA LEU A 83 -12.70 -4.62 -3.58
C LEU A 83 -12.72 -5.53 -4.82
N LEU A 84 -12.08 -5.06 -5.88
CA LEU A 84 -11.98 -5.72 -7.17
C LEU A 84 -10.52 -6.09 -7.44
N ARG A 85 -10.29 -7.30 -7.96
CA ARG A 85 -8.98 -7.76 -8.41
C ARG A 85 -8.79 -7.41 -9.88
N ASP A 86 -7.67 -6.80 -10.24
CA ASP A 86 -7.37 -6.57 -11.65
C ASP A 86 -7.18 -7.89 -12.42
N PRO A 87 -7.63 -7.93 -13.69
CA PRO A 87 -7.47 -9.11 -14.53
C PRO A 87 -6.01 -9.35 -14.94
N ARG A 88 -5.19 -8.28 -14.99
CA ARG A 88 -3.79 -8.31 -15.44
C ARG A 88 -2.91 -7.46 -14.52
N PRO A 89 -1.60 -7.73 -14.44
CA PRO A 89 -0.67 -6.84 -13.74
C PRO A 89 -0.70 -5.44 -14.34
N SER A 90 -0.74 -4.42 -13.48
CA SER A 90 -0.74 -3.00 -13.86
C SER A 90 0.16 -2.20 -12.94
N LEU A 91 0.47 -0.97 -13.38
CA LEU A 91 0.93 0.11 -12.51
C LEU A 91 -0.19 1.14 -12.35
N TYR A 92 -0.01 2.05 -11.41
CA TYR A 92 -0.90 3.18 -11.19
C TYR A 92 -0.11 4.46 -11.01
N LEU A 93 -0.70 5.60 -11.35
CA LEU A 93 -0.25 6.88 -10.83
C LEU A 93 -1.14 7.27 -9.67
N TYR A 94 -0.54 7.82 -8.62
CA TYR A 94 -1.27 8.33 -7.47
C TYR A 94 -0.83 9.75 -7.15
N ARG A 95 -1.79 10.67 -7.16
CA ARG A 95 -1.62 12.06 -6.77
C ARG A 95 -2.31 12.35 -5.45
N LEU A 96 -1.60 13.06 -4.58
CA LEU A 96 -2.11 13.69 -3.37
C LEU A 96 -2.01 15.20 -3.52
N ILE A 97 -3.08 15.93 -3.26
CA ILE A 97 -3.07 17.40 -3.16
C ILE A 97 -3.50 17.80 -1.74
N MET A 98 -2.62 18.50 -1.04
CA MET A 98 -2.86 19.06 0.29
C MET A 98 -2.44 20.52 0.27
N ASP A 99 -3.29 21.43 0.75
CA ASP A 99 -3.03 22.88 0.79
C ASP A 99 -2.53 23.46 -0.55
N GLY A 100 -3.13 23.00 -1.66
CA GLY A 100 -2.77 23.42 -3.02
C GLY A 100 -1.46 22.85 -3.56
N ARG A 101 -0.74 22.03 -2.78
CA ARG A 101 0.52 21.38 -3.19
C ARG A 101 0.26 19.94 -3.60
N GLY A 102 0.68 19.59 -4.81
CA GLY A 102 0.52 18.25 -5.37
C GLY A 102 1.81 17.44 -5.33
N GLN A 103 1.70 16.15 -5.01
CA GLN A 103 2.75 15.15 -5.24
C GLN A 103 2.17 13.99 -6.04
N VAL A 104 2.92 13.50 -7.02
CA VAL A 104 2.53 12.38 -7.88
C VAL A 104 3.59 11.30 -7.78
N GLY A 105 3.18 10.06 -7.63
CA GLY A 105 4.08 8.90 -7.63
C GLY A 105 3.55 7.76 -8.49
N VAL A 106 4.47 6.94 -8.98
CA VAL A 106 4.15 5.66 -9.62
C VAL A 106 3.97 4.61 -8.52
N VAL A 107 2.83 3.94 -8.52
CA VAL A 107 2.49 2.86 -7.58
C VAL A 107 2.66 1.52 -8.28
N GLY A 108 3.56 0.71 -7.72
CA GLY A 108 3.88 -0.64 -8.16
C GLY A 108 4.61 -1.40 -7.05
N CYS A 109 5.02 -2.63 -7.34
CA CYS A 109 5.86 -3.41 -6.43
C CYS A 109 7.34 -3.19 -6.77
N VAL A 110 8.18 -3.13 -5.74
CA VAL A 110 9.64 -3.16 -5.92
C VAL A 110 10.18 -4.49 -5.43
N HIS A 111 11.23 -4.99 -6.08
CA HIS A 111 11.76 -6.30 -5.75
C HIS A 111 12.41 -6.27 -4.35
N VAL A 112 12.08 -7.25 -3.48
CA VAL A 112 12.61 -7.30 -2.10
C VAL A 112 14.14 -7.37 -2.05
N GLY A 113 14.75 -8.00 -3.04
CA GLY A 113 16.22 -8.02 -3.19
C GLY A 113 16.85 -6.65 -3.40
N ASP A 114 16.10 -5.64 -3.85
CA ASP A 114 16.59 -4.26 -3.94
C ASP A 114 16.66 -3.61 -2.55
N TYR A 115 15.74 -3.96 -1.65
CA TYR A 115 15.79 -3.57 -0.24
C TYR A 115 16.91 -4.31 0.51
N GLU A 116 17.02 -5.62 0.32
CA GLU A 116 18.06 -6.44 0.96
C GLU A 116 19.47 -6.10 0.46
N GLY A 117 19.60 -5.82 -0.84
CA GLY A 117 20.86 -5.42 -1.48
C GLY A 117 21.21 -3.94 -1.37
N GLY A 118 20.40 -3.14 -0.67
CA GLY A 118 20.68 -1.72 -0.44
C GLY A 118 20.57 -0.82 -1.68
N VAL A 119 19.85 -1.24 -2.72
CA VAL A 119 19.40 -0.35 -3.82
C VAL A 119 18.27 0.55 -3.33
N ILE A 120 17.38 0.01 -2.50
CA ILE A 120 16.45 0.80 -1.70
C ILE A 120 17.15 1.14 -0.38
N LYS A 121 17.51 2.41 -0.23
CA LYS A 121 18.26 2.95 0.89
C LYS A 121 17.35 3.19 2.10
N LYS A 122 17.84 2.77 3.25
CA LYS A 122 17.23 2.99 4.57
C LYS A 122 17.97 4.13 5.25
N HIS A 123 17.25 5.00 5.95
CA HIS A 123 17.87 6.07 6.74
C HIS A 123 17.42 6.08 8.21
N GLU A 124 16.62 5.09 8.62
CA GLU A 124 16.11 4.95 9.99
C GLU A 124 16.18 3.48 10.43
N THR A 125 16.38 3.28 11.75
CA THR A 125 16.23 1.98 12.40
C THR A 125 14.77 1.67 12.65
N THR A 126 14.38 0.42 12.50
CA THR A 126 13.04 -0.06 12.81
C THR A 126 12.98 -0.67 14.21
N ARG A 127 11.77 -0.74 14.76
CA ARG A 127 11.48 -1.32 16.06
C ARG A 127 10.92 -2.74 15.90
N PRO A 128 11.42 -3.74 16.64
CA PRO A 128 11.00 -5.13 16.49
C PRO A 128 9.50 -5.36 16.67
N ASP A 129 8.88 -4.71 17.66
CA ASP A 129 7.44 -4.81 17.95
C ASP A 129 6.58 -4.39 16.75
N LYS A 130 6.92 -3.27 16.11
CA LYS A 130 6.23 -2.79 14.90
C LYS A 130 6.48 -3.70 13.70
N GLU A 131 7.67 -4.29 13.58
CA GLU A 131 7.98 -5.23 12.51
C GLU A 131 7.25 -6.57 12.68
N ASP A 132 7.19 -7.11 13.89
CA ASP A 132 6.47 -8.33 14.24
C ASP A 132 5.01 -8.21 13.83
N ASP A 133 4.38 -7.12 14.27
CA ASP A 133 2.97 -6.85 14.01
C ASP A 133 2.67 -6.74 12.50
N ARG A 134 3.43 -5.93 11.77
CA ARG A 134 3.21 -5.75 10.32
C ARG A 134 3.59 -6.98 9.51
N THR A 135 4.59 -7.75 9.93
CA THR A 135 4.93 -9.03 9.28
C THR A 135 3.76 -10.01 9.40
N ARG A 136 3.20 -10.18 10.60
CA ARG A 136 2.03 -11.05 10.83
C ARG A 136 0.82 -10.59 10.02
N HIS A 137 0.61 -9.28 9.89
CA HIS A 137 -0.44 -8.71 9.07
C HIS A 137 -0.28 -9.06 7.59
N ILE A 138 0.92 -8.85 7.02
CA ILE A 138 1.22 -9.22 5.62
C ILE A 138 1.00 -10.72 5.38
N LEU A 139 1.49 -11.57 6.30
CA LEU A 139 1.35 -13.02 6.19
C LEU A 139 -0.12 -13.46 6.27
N ALA A 140 -0.88 -12.91 7.21
CA ALA A 140 -2.30 -13.23 7.38
C ALA A 140 -3.15 -12.79 6.17
N LEU A 141 -2.86 -11.61 5.61
CA LEU A 141 -3.60 -11.05 4.48
C LEU A 141 -3.13 -11.52 3.10
N ASP A 142 -1.94 -12.12 3.00
CA ASP A 142 -1.29 -12.39 1.72
C ASP A 142 -1.28 -11.14 0.81
N ALA A 143 -1.05 -9.97 1.42
CA ALA A 143 -1.15 -8.68 0.76
C ALA A 143 -0.37 -7.60 1.54
N HIS A 144 0.06 -6.56 0.83
CA HIS A 144 0.50 -5.31 1.43
C HIS A 144 -0.72 -4.40 1.58
N ALA A 145 -1.10 -4.09 2.82
CA ALA A 145 -2.27 -3.27 3.10
C ALA A 145 -2.03 -1.76 2.87
N GLU A 146 -0.77 -1.33 2.93
CA GLU A 146 -0.41 0.09 2.88
C GLU A 146 0.87 0.30 2.04
N PRO A 147 0.93 1.38 1.24
CA PRO A 147 2.09 1.67 0.40
C PRO A 147 3.29 2.15 1.22
N VAL A 148 4.49 1.93 0.70
CA VAL A 148 5.72 2.58 1.15
C VAL A 148 6.01 3.75 0.21
N LEU A 149 6.38 4.91 0.75
CA LEU A 149 6.80 6.04 -0.06
C LEU A 149 8.30 5.95 -0.33
N LEU A 150 8.66 5.78 -1.59
CA LEU A 150 10.04 5.80 -2.06
C LEU A 150 10.32 7.07 -2.84
N ALA A 151 11.47 7.69 -2.58
CA ALA A 151 11.97 8.84 -3.33
C ALA A 151 13.17 8.43 -4.19
N HIS A 152 13.28 8.96 -5.41
CA HIS A 152 14.45 8.78 -6.26
C HIS A 152 14.84 10.13 -6.88
N HIS A 153 16.06 10.21 -7.43
CA HIS A 153 16.46 11.39 -8.19
C HIS A 153 15.58 11.54 -9.43
N GLY A 154 15.26 12.79 -9.79
CA GLY A 154 14.38 13.10 -10.92
C GLY A 154 14.82 12.42 -12.22
N SER A 155 13.85 12.00 -13.01
CA SER A 155 14.06 11.32 -14.29
C SER A 155 13.10 11.92 -15.31
N ALA A 156 13.65 12.61 -16.31
CA ALA A 156 12.85 13.27 -17.35
C ALA A 156 11.92 12.28 -18.08
N GLU A 157 12.35 11.02 -18.23
CA GLU A 157 11.52 9.99 -18.86
C GLU A 157 10.34 9.58 -17.96
N ILE A 158 10.57 9.38 -16.67
CA ILE A 158 9.49 9.08 -15.71
C ILE A 158 8.52 10.26 -15.63
N ASP A 159 9.02 11.50 -15.63
CA ASP A 159 8.20 12.71 -15.60
C ASP A 159 7.34 12.83 -16.86
N ARG A 160 7.91 12.54 -18.04
CA ARG A 160 7.20 12.53 -19.33
C ARG A 160 6.09 11.48 -19.34
N LEU A 161 6.39 10.25 -18.93
CA LEU A 161 5.41 9.16 -18.85
C LEU A 161 4.27 9.51 -17.87
N THR A 162 4.63 10.05 -16.71
CA THR A 162 3.69 10.44 -15.65
C THR A 162 2.75 11.55 -16.14
N THR A 163 3.29 12.57 -16.81
CA THR A 163 2.50 13.68 -17.38
C THR A 163 1.50 13.17 -18.40
N ALA A 164 1.95 12.34 -19.35
CA ALA A 164 1.08 11.79 -20.40
C ALA A 164 -0.06 10.93 -19.83
N ALA A 165 0.22 10.07 -18.83
CA ALA A 165 -0.82 9.22 -18.25
C ALA A 165 -1.88 10.02 -17.47
N MET A 166 -1.53 11.18 -16.90
CA MET A 166 -2.48 12.07 -16.23
C MET A 166 -3.43 12.81 -17.18
N GLU A 167 -3.18 12.79 -18.50
CA GLU A 167 -4.10 13.34 -19.52
C GLU A 167 -5.33 12.44 -19.74
N THR A 168 -5.33 11.22 -19.20
CA THR A 168 -6.45 10.29 -19.26
C THR A 168 -7.44 10.51 -18.10
N PRO A 169 -8.71 10.07 -18.24
CA PRO A 169 -9.66 10.11 -17.13
C PRO A 169 -9.16 9.30 -15.92
N PRO A 170 -9.20 9.87 -14.70
CA PRO A 170 -8.77 9.16 -13.50
C PRO A 170 -9.76 8.03 -13.14
N LEU A 171 -9.22 6.97 -12.54
CA LEU A 171 -10.01 5.87 -11.96
C LEU A 171 -10.66 6.31 -10.64
N TYR A 172 -9.94 7.07 -9.82
CA TYR A 172 -10.44 7.66 -8.58
C TYR A 172 -10.12 9.16 -8.56
N ASP A 173 -11.07 9.97 -8.13
CA ASP A 173 -10.85 11.38 -7.86
C ASP A 173 -11.82 11.86 -6.77
N PHE A 174 -11.34 11.96 -5.53
CA PHE A 174 -12.15 12.37 -4.38
C PHE A 174 -11.32 13.09 -3.33
N THR A 175 -11.98 13.88 -2.49
CA THR A 175 -11.37 14.55 -1.33
C THR A 175 -11.75 13.80 -0.06
N ALA A 176 -10.75 13.38 0.71
CA ALA A 176 -10.95 12.75 2.00
C ALA A 176 -11.35 13.78 3.07
N ALA A 177 -11.85 13.31 4.22
CA ALA A 177 -12.30 14.17 5.32
C ALA A 177 -11.23 15.17 5.83
N GLY A 178 -9.95 14.84 5.66
CA GLY A 178 -8.81 15.73 6.00
C GLY A 178 -8.46 16.79 4.95
N GLY A 179 -9.31 17.00 3.93
CA GLY A 179 -9.06 18.00 2.87
C GLY A 179 -8.04 17.59 1.81
N VAL A 180 -7.43 16.42 1.93
CA VAL A 180 -6.50 15.88 0.94
C VAL A 180 -7.29 15.32 -0.24
N ARG A 181 -6.99 15.79 -1.45
CA ARG A 181 -7.54 15.24 -2.69
C ARG A 181 -6.66 14.10 -3.19
N HIS A 182 -7.31 12.97 -3.44
CA HIS A 182 -6.71 11.74 -3.93
C HIS A 182 -7.14 11.55 -5.38
N THR A 183 -6.19 11.49 -6.30
CA THR A 183 -6.46 11.16 -7.71
C THR A 183 -5.59 9.99 -8.15
N VAL A 184 -6.18 8.97 -8.76
CA VAL A 184 -5.46 7.77 -9.21
C VAL A 184 -5.77 7.48 -10.68
N TRP A 185 -4.74 7.19 -11.46
CA TRP A 185 -4.87 6.77 -12.86
C TRP A 185 -4.33 5.35 -13.04
N PRO A 186 -5.02 4.52 -13.82
CA PRO A 186 -4.45 3.24 -14.25
C PRO A 186 -3.37 3.50 -15.32
N VAL A 187 -2.24 2.82 -15.22
CA VAL A 187 -1.24 2.81 -16.28
C VAL A 187 -1.49 1.61 -17.18
N ALA A 188 -2.03 1.87 -18.37
CA ALA A 188 -2.44 0.81 -19.31
C ALA A 188 -1.27 -0.04 -19.82
N ASP A 189 -0.13 0.59 -20.11
CA ASP A 189 1.11 -0.08 -20.49
C ASP A 189 2.20 0.17 -19.43
N PRO A 190 2.51 -0.81 -18.58
CA PRO A 190 3.53 -0.66 -17.56
C PRO A 190 4.96 -0.78 -18.08
N ALA A 191 5.19 -1.32 -19.30
CA ALA A 191 6.54 -1.63 -19.78
C ALA A 191 7.48 -0.40 -19.84
N PRO A 192 7.05 0.77 -20.37
CA PRO A 192 7.90 1.96 -20.39
C PRO A 192 8.34 2.43 -19.00
N TYR A 193 7.48 2.26 -17.99
CA TYR A 193 7.83 2.59 -16.60
C TYR A 193 8.84 1.60 -16.06
N VAL A 194 8.65 0.29 -16.27
CA VAL A 194 9.61 -0.73 -15.82
C VAL A 194 11.00 -0.46 -16.40
N ASP A 195 11.07 -0.16 -17.69
CA ASP A 195 12.33 0.16 -18.38
C ASP A 195 12.97 1.45 -17.82
N ALA A 196 12.18 2.52 -17.65
CA ALA A 196 12.66 3.79 -17.10
C ALA A 196 13.18 3.65 -15.66
N PHE A 197 12.51 2.85 -14.82
CA PHE A 197 12.99 2.54 -13.48
C PHE A 197 14.25 1.67 -13.48
N GLY A 198 14.47 0.87 -14.53
CA GLY A 198 15.73 0.16 -14.77
C GLY A 198 16.96 1.06 -14.91
N ALA A 199 16.77 2.36 -15.15
CA ALA A 199 17.83 3.38 -15.14
C ALA A 199 17.99 4.10 -13.79
N VAL A 200 17.09 3.87 -12.82
CA VAL A 200 17.14 4.51 -11.50
C VAL A 200 18.13 3.75 -10.60
N PRO A 201 19.28 4.33 -10.22
CA PRO A 201 20.35 3.59 -9.54
C PRO A 201 19.99 3.21 -8.11
N CYS A 202 19.17 4.01 -7.45
CA CYS A 202 18.68 3.76 -6.10
C CYS A 202 17.41 4.58 -5.82
N ALA A 203 16.67 4.15 -4.80
CA ALA A 203 15.59 4.91 -4.19
C ALA A 203 15.77 4.93 -2.67
N TYR A 204 15.11 5.86 -1.98
CA TYR A 204 15.20 6.06 -0.55
C TYR A 204 13.83 5.86 0.06
N VAL A 205 13.74 5.11 1.15
CA VAL A 205 12.50 5.03 1.94
C VAL A 205 12.26 6.41 2.56
N ALA A 206 11.30 7.16 2.05
CA ALA A 206 10.90 8.45 2.61
C ALA A 206 9.85 8.28 3.72
N ASP A 207 8.97 7.29 3.57
CA ASP A 207 8.03 6.85 4.61
C ASP A 207 7.75 5.35 4.49
N GLY A 208 7.59 4.66 5.62
CA GLY A 208 7.31 3.23 5.68
C GLY A 208 8.52 2.32 5.94
N HIS A 209 9.47 2.75 6.79
CA HIS A 209 10.61 1.92 7.23
C HIS A 209 10.16 0.57 7.82
N HIS A 210 9.23 0.59 8.78
CA HIS A 210 8.69 -0.65 9.38
C HIS A 210 7.99 -1.53 8.35
N ARG A 211 7.21 -0.94 7.44
CA ARG A 211 6.51 -1.66 6.36
C ARG A 211 7.52 -2.33 5.40
N SER A 212 8.59 -1.64 5.06
CA SER A 212 9.67 -2.18 4.22
C SER A 212 10.42 -3.33 4.89
N ALA A 213 10.78 -3.17 6.18
CA ALA A 213 11.45 -4.20 6.95
C ALA A 213 10.57 -5.45 7.11
N SER A 214 9.28 -5.25 7.41
CA SER A 214 8.28 -6.31 7.55
C SER A 214 8.05 -7.06 6.25
N ALA A 215 7.99 -6.36 5.12
CA ALA A 215 7.91 -6.99 3.79
C ALA A 215 9.14 -7.86 3.51
N GLY A 216 10.34 -7.36 3.85
CA GLY A 216 11.58 -8.13 3.76
C GLY A 216 11.56 -9.41 4.61
N ARG A 217 11.07 -9.31 5.85
CA ARG A 217 10.93 -10.46 6.75
C ARG A 217 9.89 -11.46 6.27
N ALA A 218 8.72 -11.00 5.83
CA ALA A 218 7.68 -11.85 5.26
C ALA A 218 8.19 -12.61 4.02
N ALA A 219 8.95 -11.94 3.14
CA ALA A 219 9.57 -12.58 1.99
C ALA A 219 10.59 -13.66 2.38
N ARG A 220 11.42 -13.41 3.40
CA ARG A 220 12.35 -14.44 3.90
C ARG A 220 11.62 -15.65 4.48
N GLN A 221 10.58 -15.42 5.28
CA GLN A 221 9.77 -16.50 5.84
C GLN A 221 9.12 -17.35 4.74
N ARG A 222 8.53 -16.69 3.73
CA ARG A 222 7.90 -17.39 2.60
C ARG A 222 8.89 -18.19 1.76
N ARG A 223 10.09 -17.67 1.54
CA ARG A 223 11.13 -18.43 0.81
C ARG A 223 11.56 -19.70 1.52
N VAL A 224 11.45 -19.75 2.85
CA VAL A 224 11.71 -20.97 3.63
C VAL A 224 10.53 -21.94 3.54
N GLU A 225 9.30 -21.43 3.63
CA GLU A 225 8.08 -22.23 3.60
C GLU A 225 7.72 -22.76 2.19
N ASP A 226 8.02 -21.96 1.15
CA ASP A 226 7.75 -22.24 -0.25
C ASP A 226 8.86 -21.62 -1.14
N PRO A 227 9.96 -22.36 -1.37
CA PRO A 227 11.10 -21.86 -2.16
C PRO A 227 10.79 -21.56 -3.63
N GLY A 228 9.62 -21.97 -4.14
CA GLY A 228 9.20 -21.80 -5.53
C GLY A 228 8.41 -20.53 -5.81
N ARG A 229 8.11 -19.70 -4.79
CA ARG A 229 7.25 -18.52 -4.86
C ARG A 229 7.97 -17.20 -4.58
#